data_AF-A0A3M2DIK8-F1
#
_entry.id   AF-A0A3M2DIK8-F1
#
_cell.length_a   1.000
_cell.length_b   1.000
_cell.length_c   1.000
_cell.angle_alpha   90.00
_cell.angle_beta   90.00
_cell.angle_gamma   90.00
#
_symmetry.space_group_name_H-M   'P 1'
#
loop_
_entity.id
_entity.type
_entity.pdbx_description
1 polymer ?
#
loop_
_entity_poly.entity_id
_entity_poly.type
_entity_poly.pdbx_seq_one_letter_code
_entity_poly.pdbx_strand_id
1 'polypeptide(L)'
;MLARRLPGEGGMLVRHAAALAALFAAACAAGDLDPADGADDAFPTGKADGAVDAASPEARAVLALVNDPAVTAEQLDDEARLYRTAAYNIVAHRDGPDGVAGSHDDDPFDDLAELDAVKYVGPVALERLLAYAIDRGYLDDVRGGHVEAIFSPQPYERSHNVRVAELIDAAQDSIDIAMYSYSDARIA
;
A
#
# COMPACT_ATOMS: atom_id res chain seq x y z
N MET A 1 -47.12 -46.63 47.10
CA MET A 1 -46.94 -46.97 48.53
C MET A 1 -45.52 -46.58 48.91
N LEU A 2 -45.26 -45.32 49.26
CA LEU A 2 -45.40 -44.69 50.59
C LEU A 2 -44.58 -45.38 51.69
N ALA A 3 -43.52 -44.68 52.12
CA ALA A 3 -43.08 -44.40 53.51
C ALA A 3 -41.59 -44.70 53.72
N ARG A 4 -40.80 -44.02 54.58
CA ARG A 4 -40.80 -42.71 55.27
C ARG A 4 -39.56 -42.76 56.20
N ARG A 5 -38.81 -41.65 56.27
CA ARG A 5 -37.95 -41.14 57.37
C ARG A 5 -36.52 -41.68 57.65
N LEU A 6 -35.63 -40.67 57.67
CA LEU A 6 -34.28 -40.42 58.25
C LEU A 6 -34.21 -40.68 59.79
N PRO A 7 -33.11 -40.46 60.57
CA PRO A 7 -31.81 -39.79 60.27
C PRO A 7 -30.54 -40.41 60.93
N GLY A 8 -29.37 -39.78 60.73
CA GLY A 8 -28.18 -40.01 61.55
C GLY A 8 -27.05 -39.03 61.21
N GLU A 9 -26.94 -37.96 62.00
CA GLU A 9 -25.93 -36.90 61.93
C GLU A 9 -24.53 -37.37 62.37
N GLY A 10 -23.48 -36.71 61.87
CA GLY A 10 -22.18 -36.74 62.54
C GLY A 10 -21.00 -36.28 61.67
N GLY A 11 -20.44 -35.11 62.00
CA GLY A 11 -19.00 -34.87 61.84
C GLY A 11 -18.59 -33.84 60.77
N MET A 12 -18.62 -32.57 61.15
CA MET A 12 -17.80 -31.52 60.56
C MET A 12 -16.32 -31.76 60.91
N LEU A 13 -15.45 -31.97 59.93
CA LEU A 13 -13.99 -31.78 60.08
C LEU A 13 -13.39 -31.29 58.74
N VAL A 14 -13.02 -30.01 58.75
CA VAL A 14 -12.23 -29.30 57.74
C VAL A 14 -10.81 -29.88 57.70
N ARG A 15 -10.28 -30.28 56.53
CA ARG A 15 -8.84 -30.19 56.17
C ARG A 15 -8.67 -30.10 54.64
N HIS A 16 -7.78 -29.19 54.24
CA HIS A 16 -7.50 -28.71 52.88
C HIS A 16 -6.67 -29.66 52.01
N ALA A 17 -6.61 -29.31 50.71
CA ALA A 17 -5.70 -29.76 49.64
C ALA A 17 -6.19 -31.01 48.86
N ALA A 18 -6.19 -31.07 47.52
CA ALA A 18 -5.49 -30.27 46.53
C ALA A 18 -6.16 -30.32 45.14
N ALA A 19 -6.03 -29.19 44.44
CA ALA A 19 -5.82 -29.02 43.00
C ALA A 19 -6.80 -29.68 42.00
N LEU A 20 -7.80 -28.90 41.58
CA LEU A 20 -8.35 -28.95 40.23
C LEU A 20 -8.05 -27.60 39.56
N ALA A 21 -7.06 -27.56 38.68
CA ALA A 21 -6.82 -26.42 37.78
C ALA A 21 -6.05 -26.89 36.55
N ALA A 22 -6.76 -27.56 35.64
CA ALA A 22 -6.37 -27.60 34.24
C ALA A 22 -6.97 -26.35 33.59
N LEU A 23 -6.15 -25.30 33.41
CA LEU A 23 -6.52 -24.14 32.59
C LEU A 23 -5.39 -23.90 31.58
N PHE A 24 -5.80 -23.93 30.32
CA PHE A 24 -5.01 -23.66 29.12
C PHE A 24 -4.22 -22.35 29.22
N ALA A 25 -2.93 -22.39 28.88
CA ALA A 25 -2.21 -21.26 28.35
C ALA A 25 -1.29 -21.74 27.21
N ALA A 26 -1.90 -22.07 26.08
CA ALA A 26 -1.25 -21.97 24.79
C ALA A 26 -1.31 -20.51 24.37
N ALA A 27 -0.22 -19.76 24.51
CA ALA A 27 -0.10 -18.41 23.92
C ALA A 27 1.36 -17.94 23.94
N CYS A 28 2.22 -18.61 23.19
CA CYS A 28 3.41 -17.98 22.60
C CYS A 28 3.54 -18.49 21.16
N ALA A 29 2.53 -18.22 20.34
CA ALA A 29 2.79 -18.00 18.93
C ALA A 29 3.23 -16.54 18.86
N ALA A 30 4.54 -16.32 18.78
CA ALA A 30 5.05 -15.09 18.20
C ALA A 30 4.56 -15.10 16.75
N GLY A 31 3.37 -14.55 16.52
CA GLY A 31 2.96 -14.19 15.18
C GLY A 31 3.96 -13.15 14.72
N ASP A 32 4.58 -13.38 13.58
CA ASP A 32 5.18 -12.32 12.78
C ASP A 32 4.06 -11.31 12.51
N LEU A 33 3.90 -10.35 13.42
CA LEU A 33 3.14 -9.15 13.13
C LEU A 33 4.00 -8.41 12.12
N ASP A 34 3.50 -8.30 10.89
CA ASP A 34 4.10 -7.40 9.92
C ASP A 34 4.28 -6.04 10.61
N PRO A 35 5.48 -5.43 10.51
CA PRO A 35 5.71 -4.13 11.14
C PRO A 35 4.62 -3.16 10.70
N ALA A 36 4.08 -2.40 11.64
CA ALA A 36 3.02 -1.43 11.41
C ALA A 36 3.32 -0.18 12.23
N ASP A 37 2.89 0.97 11.73
CA ASP A 37 3.10 2.25 12.38
C ASP A 37 2.19 2.41 13.62
N GLY A 38 2.73 3.10 14.62
CA GLY A 38 1.95 3.68 15.71
C GLY A 38 0.95 4.70 15.20
N ALA A 39 -0.03 5.05 16.04
CA ALA A 39 -1.11 5.96 15.65
C ALA A 39 -0.63 7.36 15.24
N ASP A 40 0.50 7.80 15.78
CA ASP A 40 1.08 9.14 15.62
C ASP A 40 2.58 9.06 15.24
N ASP A 41 3.00 7.94 14.62
CA ASP A 41 4.38 7.79 14.13
C ASP A 41 4.56 8.68 12.89
N ALA A 42 5.56 9.55 12.90
CA ALA A 42 5.81 10.48 11.80
C ALA A 42 6.90 9.98 10.85
N PHE A 43 6.76 10.25 9.56
CA PHE A 43 7.81 10.06 8.56
C PHE A 43 9.04 10.89 8.96
N PRO A 44 10.27 10.38 8.77
CA PRO A 44 11.42 11.25 8.74
C PRO A 44 11.24 12.25 7.58
N THR A 45 11.47 13.55 7.84
CA THR A 45 11.41 14.57 6.79
C THR A 45 12.84 15.01 6.45
N GLY A 46 13.27 14.77 5.21
CA GLY A 46 14.54 15.29 4.67
C GLY A 46 15.54 14.22 4.21
N LYS A 47 16.57 14.64 3.47
CA LYS A 47 17.53 13.74 2.80
C LYS A 47 18.50 12.97 3.72
N ALA A 48 18.48 13.21 5.04
CA ALA A 48 19.61 12.86 5.92
C ALA A 48 19.60 11.40 6.41
N ASP A 49 18.47 10.71 6.36
CA ASP A 49 18.25 9.42 7.02
C ASP A 49 17.45 8.39 6.19
N GLY A 50 17.30 8.63 4.88
CA GLY A 50 16.60 7.70 3.97
C GLY A 50 15.12 8.04 3.74
N ALA A 51 14.67 9.18 4.25
CA ALA A 51 13.35 9.70 3.97
C ALA A 51 13.13 10.14 2.51
N VAL A 52 11.89 9.99 2.06
CA VAL A 52 11.43 10.51 0.77
C VAL A 52 11.44 12.05 0.85
N ASP A 53 12.18 12.68 -0.05
CA ASP A 53 12.16 14.13 -0.17
C ASP A 53 10.82 14.59 -0.76
N ALA A 54 10.14 15.54 -0.12
CA ALA A 54 8.82 16.00 -0.53
C ALA A 54 8.76 16.52 -1.98
N ALA A 55 9.88 17.01 -2.54
CA ALA A 55 9.96 17.49 -3.92
C ALA A 55 10.36 16.38 -4.93
N SER A 56 10.57 15.15 -4.48
CA SER A 56 11.03 14.05 -5.31
C SER A 56 9.92 13.48 -6.21
N PRO A 57 10.28 12.82 -7.34
CA PRO A 57 9.34 12.02 -8.11
C PRO A 57 8.64 10.94 -7.26
N GLU A 58 9.34 10.36 -6.29
CA GLU A 58 8.81 9.35 -5.38
C GLU A 58 7.68 9.91 -4.51
N ALA A 59 7.86 11.10 -3.94
CA ALA A 59 6.81 11.80 -3.19
C ALA A 59 5.57 12.07 -4.06
N ARG A 60 5.80 12.58 -5.27
CA ARG A 60 4.72 12.83 -6.24
C ARG A 60 4.01 11.55 -6.67
N ALA A 61 4.72 10.43 -6.79
CA ALA A 61 4.13 9.14 -7.12
C ALA A 61 3.26 8.59 -5.98
N VAL A 62 3.70 8.73 -4.72
CA VAL A 62 2.89 8.39 -3.55
C VAL A 62 1.62 9.24 -3.52
N LEU A 63 1.74 10.56 -3.70
CA LEU A 63 0.59 11.47 -3.74
C LEU A 63 -0.36 11.15 -4.89
N ALA A 64 0.16 10.83 -6.07
CA ALA A 64 -0.64 10.41 -7.21
C ALA A 64 -1.42 9.10 -6.92
N LEU A 65 -0.78 8.14 -6.26
CA LEU A 65 -1.42 6.89 -5.83
C LEU A 65 -2.55 7.16 -4.82
N VAL A 66 -2.27 7.88 -3.74
CA VAL A 66 -3.28 8.07 -2.69
C VAL A 66 -4.43 8.97 -3.13
N ASN A 67 -4.20 9.87 -4.09
CA ASN A 67 -5.24 10.73 -4.65
C ASN A 67 -5.99 10.14 -5.86
N ASP A 68 -5.61 8.95 -6.36
CA ASP A 68 -6.36 8.31 -7.45
C ASP A 68 -7.72 7.81 -6.93
N PRO A 69 -8.87 8.34 -7.42
CA PRO A 69 -10.20 7.92 -6.98
C PRO A 69 -10.50 6.45 -7.30
N ALA A 70 -9.75 5.80 -8.19
CA ALA A 70 -9.88 4.38 -8.49
C ALA A 70 -9.20 3.47 -7.45
N VAL A 71 -8.31 4.02 -6.60
CA VAL A 71 -7.63 3.27 -5.54
C VAL A 71 -8.55 3.15 -4.33
N THR A 72 -8.83 1.91 -3.94
CA THR A 72 -9.72 1.56 -2.83
C THR A 72 -8.96 1.26 -1.53
N ALA A 73 -9.66 1.34 -0.40
CA ALA A 73 -9.07 1.01 0.90
C ALA A 73 -8.65 -0.47 0.95
N GLU A 74 -9.40 -1.35 0.30
CA GLU A 74 -9.09 -2.78 0.17
C GLU A 74 -7.81 -3.01 -0.62
N GLN A 75 -7.55 -2.25 -1.70
CA GLN A 75 -6.28 -2.35 -2.43
C GLN A 75 -5.10 -1.88 -1.57
N LEU A 76 -5.28 -0.80 -0.80
CA LEU A 76 -4.24 -0.33 0.11
C LEU A 76 -3.98 -1.33 1.25
N ASP A 77 -5.01 -1.97 1.79
CA ASP A 77 -4.91 -3.01 2.83
C ASP A 77 -4.28 -4.30 2.29
N ASP A 78 -4.85 -4.88 1.23
CA ASP A 78 -4.49 -6.22 0.77
C ASP A 78 -3.28 -6.24 -0.18
N GLU A 79 -3.19 -5.28 -1.10
CA GLU A 79 -2.16 -5.26 -2.15
C GLU A 79 -0.93 -4.46 -1.73
N ALA A 80 -1.13 -3.25 -1.23
CA ALA A 80 -0.05 -2.42 -0.69
C ALA A 80 0.36 -2.84 0.73
N ARG A 81 -0.41 -3.73 1.38
CA ARG A 81 -0.13 -4.29 2.72
C ARG A 81 -0.09 -3.23 3.82
N LEU A 82 -0.88 -2.17 3.69
CA LEU A 82 -1.00 -1.19 4.77
C LEU A 82 -1.68 -1.83 5.97
N TYR A 83 -1.49 -1.24 7.15
CA TYR A 83 -2.38 -1.54 8.24
C TYR A 83 -3.79 -1.11 7.85
N ARG A 84 -4.77 -2.03 7.93
CA ARG A 84 -6.16 -1.78 7.58
C ARG A 84 -6.68 -0.41 8.02
N THR A 85 -6.48 -0.02 9.28
CA THR A 85 -6.98 1.27 9.76
C THR A 85 -6.34 2.45 9.01
N ALA A 86 -5.05 2.38 8.68
CA ALA A 86 -4.38 3.40 7.89
C ALA A 86 -4.98 3.49 6.48
N ALA A 87 -5.18 2.35 5.81
CA ALA A 87 -5.77 2.29 4.47
C ALA A 87 -7.17 2.94 4.41
N TYR A 88 -8.04 2.61 5.37
CA TYR A 88 -9.37 3.20 5.43
C TYR A 88 -9.34 4.68 5.83
N ASN A 89 -8.41 5.10 6.69
CA ASN A 89 -8.27 6.52 7.05
C ASN A 89 -7.79 7.36 5.86
N ILE A 90 -6.86 6.86 5.04
CA ILE A 90 -6.39 7.54 3.84
C ILE A 90 -7.55 7.80 2.87
N VAL A 91 -8.33 6.75 2.58
CA VAL A 91 -9.47 6.86 1.66
C VAL A 91 -10.58 7.73 2.24
N ALA A 92 -10.86 7.63 3.54
CA ALA A 92 -11.87 8.48 4.18
C ALA A 92 -11.47 9.96 4.24
N HIS A 93 -10.16 10.27 4.31
CA HIS A 93 -9.67 11.64 4.15
C HIS A 93 -9.92 12.12 2.72
N ARG A 94 -9.42 11.38 1.72
CA ARG A 94 -9.55 11.73 0.29
C ARG A 94 -11.00 11.91 -0.16
N ASP A 95 -11.87 10.96 0.17
CA ASP A 95 -13.26 10.92 -0.33
C ASP A 95 -14.22 11.75 0.51
N GLY A 96 -13.73 12.40 1.57
CA GLY A 96 -14.54 13.28 2.40
C GLY A 96 -15.68 12.58 3.17
N PRO A 97 -16.56 13.38 3.82
CA PRO A 97 -17.66 12.90 4.64
C PRO A 97 -18.68 11.98 3.95
N ASP A 98 -18.94 12.17 2.64
CA ASP A 98 -19.89 11.34 1.91
C ASP A 98 -19.31 9.98 1.47
N GLY A 99 -17.97 9.84 1.46
CA GLY A 99 -17.25 8.63 1.13
C GLY A 99 -17.36 8.23 -0.35
N VAL A 100 -17.65 9.19 -1.23
CA VAL A 100 -17.81 8.98 -2.67
C VAL A 100 -16.71 9.73 -3.41
N ALA A 101 -15.70 8.99 -3.87
CA ALA A 101 -14.63 9.56 -4.70
C ALA A 101 -15.18 10.34 -5.92
N GLY A 102 -14.64 11.53 -6.16
CA GLY A 102 -15.05 12.47 -7.19
C GLY A 102 -16.24 13.36 -6.78
N SER A 103 -16.59 13.42 -5.48
CA SER A 103 -17.64 14.28 -4.96
C SER A 103 -17.16 15.74 -4.82
N HIS A 104 -18.02 16.61 -4.30
CA HIS A 104 -17.63 18.00 -3.99
C HIS A 104 -16.90 18.12 -2.65
N ASP A 105 -17.07 17.16 -1.74
CA ASP A 105 -16.48 17.17 -0.41
C ASP A 105 -15.19 16.35 -0.28
N ASP A 106 -14.68 15.82 -1.39
CA ASP A 106 -13.34 15.26 -1.48
C ASP A 106 -12.27 16.24 -0.97
N ASP A 107 -11.28 15.71 -0.26
CA ASP A 107 -10.13 16.42 0.31
C ASP A 107 -8.83 15.73 -0.13
N PRO A 108 -8.39 15.93 -1.39
CA PRO A 108 -7.17 15.28 -1.88
C PRO A 108 -5.94 15.81 -1.15
N PHE A 109 -4.98 14.92 -0.90
CA PHE A 109 -3.73 15.27 -0.23
C PHE A 109 -2.89 16.25 -1.06
N ASP A 110 -2.56 17.40 -0.48
CA ASP A 110 -1.70 18.43 -1.08
C ASP A 110 -0.21 18.04 -0.99
N ASP A 111 0.20 17.44 0.13
CA ASP A 111 1.59 17.09 0.39
C ASP A 111 1.77 15.86 1.31
N LEU A 112 3.03 15.41 1.44
CA LEU A 112 3.35 14.26 2.29
C LEU A 112 3.18 14.55 3.79
N ALA A 113 3.21 15.82 4.22
CA ALA A 113 3.01 16.15 5.64
C ALA A 113 1.54 16.02 6.04
N GLU A 114 0.63 16.33 5.11
CA GLU A 114 -0.80 16.05 5.28
C GLU A 114 -1.07 14.54 5.34
N LEU A 115 -0.45 13.76 4.45
CA LEU A 115 -0.55 12.29 4.47
C LEU A 115 0.00 11.69 5.77
N ASP A 116 1.14 12.19 6.27
CA ASP A 116 1.74 11.81 7.56
C ASP A 116 0.85 12.12 8.78
N ALA A 117 -0.02 13.13 8.67
CA ALA A 117 -0.94 13.50 9.73
C ALA A 117 -2.12 12.52 9.88
N VAL A 118 -2.30 11.60 8.92
CA VAL A 118 -3.35 10.58 8.98
C VAL A 118 -2.97 9.52 10.02
N LYS A 119 -3.90 9.20 10.91
CA LYS A 119 -3.63 8.22 11.98
C LYS A 119 -3.20 6.88 11.41
N TYR A 120 -2.15 6.33 12.03
CA TYR A 120 -1.49 5.08 11.64
C TYR A 120 -0.76 5.11 10.30
N VAL A 121 -0.56 6.29 9.72
CA VAL A 121 0.28 6.49 8.56
C VAL A 121 1.62 7.01 9.06
N GLY A 122 2.65 6.17 9.00
CA GLY A 122 4.00 6.49 9.43
C GLY A 122 5.06 5.86 8.51
N PRO A 123 6.33 5.78 8.94
CA PRO A 123 7.43 5.40 8.06
C PRO A 123 7.21 4.07 7.30
N VAL A 124 6.56 3.08 7.93
CA VAL A 124 6.26 1.79 7.30
C VAL A 124 5.19 1.94 6.22
N ALA A 125 4.14 2.72 6.46
CA ALA A 125 3.11 3.02 5.47
C ALA A 125 3.71 3.77 4.27
N LEU A 126 4.58 4.75 4.48
CA LEU A 126 5.24 5.48 3.39
C LEU A 126 6.09 4.55 2.49
N GLU A 127 6.87 3.65 3.10
CA GLU A 127 7.66 2.66 2.35
C GLU A 127 6.75 1.77 1.49
N ARG A 128 5.66 1.28 2.07
CA ARG A 128 4.70 0.41 1.39
C ARG A 128 3.94 1.13 0.28
N LEU A 129 3.49 2.36 0.53
CA LEU A 129 2.82 3.19 -0.47
C LEU A 129 3.76 3.49 -1.64
N LEU A 130 5.04 3.80 -1.39
CA LEU A 130 6.01 4.02 -2.46
C LEU A 130 6.25 2.74 -3.26
N ALA A 131 6.43 1.60 -2.59
CA ALA A 131 6.60 0.31 -3.26
C ALA A 131 5.38 -0.02 -4.16
N TYR A 132 4.17 0.19 -3.66
CA TYR A 132 2.94 -0.02 -4.44
C TYR A 132 2.78 0.99 -5.57
N ALA A 133 3.11 2.26 -5.35
CA ALA A 133 3.09 3.29 -6.40
C ALA A 133 4.03 2.94 -7.56
N ILE A 134 5.20 2.37 -7.26
CA ILE A 134 6.15 1.86 -8.28
C ILE A 134 5.55 0.67 -9.02
N ASP A 135 5.03 -0.34 -8.32
CA ASP A 135 4.45 -1.53 -8.93
C ASP A 135 3.27 -1.20 -9.87
N ARG A 136 2.48 -0.19 -9.51
CA ARG A 136 1.33 0.28 -10.28
C ARG A 136 1.66 1.28 -11.38
N GLY A 137 2.92 1.72 -11.50
CA GLY A 137 3.40 2.58 -12.59
C GLY A 137 3.32 4.09 -12.33
N TYR A 138 2.85 4.54 -11.16
CA TYR A 138 2.73 5.98 -10.85
C TYR A 138 4.07 6.70 -10.90
N LEU A 139 5.17 6.03 -10.54
CA LEU A 139 6.50 6.64 -10.61
C LEU A 139 6.93 6.91 -12.06
N ASP A 140 6.60 6.03 -12.99
CA ASP A 140 6.93 6.19 -14.40
C ASP A 140 6.09 7.30 -15.03
N ASP A 141 4.79 7.36 -14.68
CA ASP A 141 3.88 8.41 -15.11
C ASP A 141 4.34 9.80 -14.63
N VAL A 142 4.70 9.92 -13.35
CA VAL A 142 5.19 11.17 -12.74
C VAL A 142 6.53 11.63 -13.32
N ARG A 143 7.36 10.69 -13.79
CA ARG A 143 8.62 10.97 -14.49
C ARG A 143 8.43 11.26 -15.98
N GLY A 144 7.24 11.03 -16.55
CA GLY A 144 6.99 11.19 -17.98
C GLY A 144 7.64 10.11 -18.84
N GLY A 145 7.92 8.94 -18.28
CA GLY A 145 8.60 7.84 -18.98
C GLY A 145 7.67 7.15 -19.96
N HIS A 146 7.61 7.61 -21.21
CA HIS A 146 6.89 6.91 -22.28
C HIS A 146 7.80 5.93 -23.04
N VAL A 147 7.44 4.65 -23.04
CA VAL A 147 8.13 3.61 -23.83
C VAL A 147 7.25 3.22 -25.03
N GLU A 148 7.73 3.50 -26.24
CA GLU A 148 7.06 3.12 -27.50
C GLU A 148 7.92 2.11 -28.27
N ALA A 149 7.36 0.94 -28.59
CA ALA A 149 7.98 -0.04 -29.47
C ALA A 149 7.32 0.01 -30.85
N ILE A 150 8.12 0.28 -31.89
CA ILE A 150 7.65 0.32 -33.28
C ILE A 150 8.28 -0.89 -33.99
N PHE A 151 7.54 -1.58 -34.87
CA PHE A 151 8.02 -2.76 -35.62
C PHE A 151 8.06 -2.53 -37.13
N SER A 152 9.13 -2.97 -37.80
CA SER A 152 9.35 -2.86 -39.24
C SER A 152 9.07 -4.20 -39.94
N PRO A 153 8.71 -4.20 -41.25
CA PRO A 153 8.66 -3.06 -42.17
C PRO A 153 7.31 -2.30 -42.16
N GLN A 154 7.38 -0.97 -42.25
CA GLN A 154 6.24 -0.09 -42.52
C GLN A 154 6.54 0.81 -43.74
N PRO A 155 5.51 1.29 -44.46
CA PRO A 155 5.69 2.34 -45.46
C PRO A 155 6.40 3.57 -44.87
N TYR A 156 7.24 4.26 -45.65
CA TYR A 156 8.11 5.33 -45.17
C TYR A 156 7.40 6.39 -44.31
N GLU A 157 6.22 6.84 -44.72
CA GLU A 157 5.40 7.85 -44.03
C GLU A 157 4.92 7.42 -42.63
N ARG A 158 4.98 6.11 -42.33
CA ARG A 158 4.66 5.52 -41.01
C ARG A 158 5.84 4.73 -40.45
N SER A 159 7.03 4.99 -40.97
CA SER A 159 8.25 4.32 -40.51
C SER A 159 8.71 4.89 -39.18
N HIS A 160 9.52 4.11 -38.48
CA HIS A 160 10.21 4.49 -37.25
C HIS A 160 10.96 5.80 -37.40
N ASN A 161 11.54 6.06 -38.57
CA ASN A 161 12.31 7.27 -38.81
C ASN A 161 11.44 8.53 -38.76
N VAL A 162 10.22 8.47 -39.30
CA VAL A 162 9.27 9.58 -39.23
C VAL A 162 8.80 9.78 -37.80
N ARG A 163 8.44 8.69 -37.12
CA ARG A 163 7.99 8.76 -35.72
C ARG A 163 9.06 9.25 -34.75
N VAL A 164 10.30 8.77 -34.90
CA VAL A 164 11.45 9.24 -34.12
C VAL A 164 11.72 10.72 -34.40
N ALA A 165 11.63 11.17 -35.66
CA ALA A 165 11.78 12.59 -35.98
C ALA A 165 10.69 13.45 -35.30
N GLU A 166 9.43 13.02 -35.34
CA GLU A 166 8.33 13.70 -34.62
C GLU A 166 8.57 13.75 -33.10
N LEU A 167 9.02 12.64 -32.50
CA LEU A 167 9.32 12.58 -31.07
C LEU A 167 10.46 13.53 -30.72
N ILE A 168 11.53 13.59 -31.53
CA ILE A 168 12.64 14.53 -31.36
C ILE A 168 12.15 15.98 -31.47
N ASP A 169 11.32 16.28 -32.48
CA ASP A 169 10.82 17.65 -32.71
C ASP A 169 9.88 18.13 -31.60
N ALA A 170 9.13 17.22 -30.98
CA ALA A 170 8.18 17.54 -29.92
C ALA A 170 8.80 17.52 -28.50
N ALA A 171 9.99 16.96 -28.34
CA ALA A 171 10.61 16.70 -27.04
C ALA A 171 10.79 17.97 -26.21
N GLN A 172 10.27 17.98 -24.98
CA GLN A 172 10.59 18.99 -23.97
C GLN A 172 11.73 18.53 -23.04
N ASP A 173 11.99 17.21 -23.01
CA ASP A 173 12.97 16.53 -22.16
C ASP A 173 13.88 15.61 -23.01
N SER A 174 14.84 14.95 -22.38
CA SER A 174 15.78 14.05 -23.06
C SER A 174 15.09 12.78 -23.58
N ILE A 175 15.40 12.40 -24.82
CA ILE A 175 14.95 11.14 -25.42
C ILE A 175 16.16 10.20 -25.58
N ASP A 176 16.05 9.01 -25.01
CA ASP A 176 17.00 7.92 -25.23
C ASP A 176 16.48 6.98 -26.33
N ILE A 177 17.24 6.84 -27.41
CA ILE A 177 16.88 5.99 -28.56
C ILE A 177 17.82 4.80 -28.64
N ALA A 178 17.30 3.60 -28.42
CA ALA A 178 17.99 2.35 -28.65
C ALA A 178 17.40 1.62 -29.87
N MET A 179 18.23 1.36 -30.88
CA MET A 179 17.81 0.66 -32.09
C MET A 179 18.41 -0.74 -32.13
N TYR A 180 17.56 -1.76 -32.12
CA TYR A 180 17.96 -3.16 -32.19
C TYR A 180 17.59 -3.74 -33.56
N SER A 181 18.52 -4.48 -34.16
CA SER A 181 18.29 -5.26 -35.38
C SER A 181 18.49 -6.74 -35.08
N TYR A 182 17.46 -7.55 -35.31
CA TYR A 182 17.52 -9.01 -35.19
C TYR A 182 17.30 -9.62 -36.57
N SER A 183 18.25 -10.45 -37.02
CA SER A 183 18.16 -11.21 -38.26
C SER A 183 18.32 -12.69 -37.97
N ASP A 184 17.28 -13.50 -38.23
CA ASP A 184 17.37 -14.96 -38.24
C ASP A 184 17.39 -15.46 -39.70
N ALA A 185 18.51 -16.06 -40.10
CA ALA A 185 18.69 -16.60 -41.44
C ALA A 185 17.79 -17.82 -41.76
N ARG A 186 16.96 -18.29 -40.82
CA ARG A 186 16.05 -19.43 -41.00
C ARG A 186 14.57 -19.07 -41.08
N ILE A 187 14.21 -17.79 -40.93
CA ILE A 187 12.85 -17.29 -41.13
C ILE A 187 12.79 -16.76 -42.56
N ALA A 188 12.26 -17.57 -43.48
CA ALA A 188 12.04 -17.24 -44.89
C ALA A 188 10.56 -16.97 -45.15
#